data_AF-A0A7Z2QCQ0-F1
#
_entry.id   AF-A0A7Z2QCQ0-F1
#
_cell.length_a   1.000
_cell.length_b   1.000
_cell.length_c   1.000
_cell.angle_alpha   90.00
_cell.angle_beta   90.00
_cell.angle_gamma   90.00
#
_symmetry.space_group_name_H-M   'P 1'
#
loop_
_entity.id
_entity.type
_entity.pdbx_description
1 polymer ?
#
loop_
_entity_poly.entity_id
_entity_poly.type
_entity_poly.pdbx_seq_one_letter_code
_entity_poly.pdbx_strand_id
1 'polypeptide(L)'
;MKIPVYLISGFLGSGKTTVLLSMIENCKKEGLKTGIILNELGTKNVEETYFKEQNVKTLLNGCICCSIQDDLKDTLWSFSEEDIDLLLIEGTGVANPIDIEAALTTQEFTRIYELNSMLTVVDGSHFLEHQHFFASSKEIRKLLKQQISCANLVILNKEDLITESSIMKINKKMSGMLKEGVPVFRTAFGNIQETELFKKRYDLHTPMTNQDHSAVGHRHNHSSLRSIQIDGFTEVDRLLFEKWIAELPMEVLRGKGIVRFKGAPMNYNFQFASGKLSLLQTVGEEMKPIIILIGDSLNEEKLNQNFHSTMSG
;
A
#
# COMPACT_ATOMS: atom_id res chain seq x y z
N MET A 1 -16.66 -1.86 -23.46
CA MET A 1 -15.67 -0.80 -23.14
C MET A 1 -15.00 -1.23 -21.84
N LYS A 2 -13.69 -1.03 -21.65
CA LYS A 2 -13.03 -1.42 -20.39
C LYS A 2 -13.32 -0.38 -19.31
N ILE A 3 -13.44 -0.81 -18.06
CA ILE A 3 -13.63 0.07 -16.91
C ILE A 3 -12.30 0.78 -16.60
N PRO A 4 -12.22 2.11 -16.70
CA PRO A 4 -11.01 2.85 -16.36
C PRO A 4 -10.70 2.76 -14.87
N VAL A 5 -9.44 2.51 -14.54
CA VAL A 5 -8.93 2.36 -13.17
C VAL A 5 -7.93 3.47 -12.84
N TYR A 6 -8.10 4.07 -11.67
CA TYR A 6 -7.14 5.03 -11.12
C TYR A 6 -6.63 4.51 -9.78
N LEU A 7 -5.30 4.36 -9.69
CA LEU A 7 -4.64 3.88 -8.48
C LEU A 7 -4.05 5.07 -7.73
N ILE A 8 -4.50 5.29 -6.49
CA ILE A 8 -3.93 6.27 -5.57
C ILE A 8 -2.94 5.54 -4.67
N SER A 9 -1.67 5.93 -4.74
CA SER A 9 -0.56 5.37 -3.95
C SER A 9 0.19 6.47 -3.19
N GLY A 10 1.12 6.07 -2.32
CA GLY A 10 1.90 7.00 -1.50
C GLY A 10 1.99 6.56 -0.05
N PHE A 11 2.98 7.11 0.67
CA PHE A 11 3.29 6.70 2.03
C PHE A 11 2.18 7.03 3.04
N LEU A 12 2.24 6.47 4.25
CA LEU A 12 1.24 6.71 5.28
C LEU A 12 1.20 8.20 5.64
N GLY A 13 0.00 8.75 5.79
CA GLY A 13 -0.19 10.16 6.15
C GLY A 13 0.03 11.17 5.02
N SER A 14 0.31 10.74 3.79
CA SER A 14 0.54 11.68 2.67
C SER A 14 -0.72 12.40 2.17
N GLY A 15 -1.92 11.95 2.55
CA GLY A 15 -3.19 12.53 2.13
C GLY A 15 -3.88 11.78 0.98
N LYS A 16 -3.56 10.51 0.76
CA LYS A 16 -4.22 9.64 -0.25
C LYS A 16 -5.74 9.66 -0.15
N THR A 17 -6.29 9.43 1.04
CA THR A 17 -7.74 9.41 1.27
C THR A 17 -8.38 10.76 0.96
N THR A 18 -7.72 11.88 1.27
CA THR A 18 -8.20 13.23 0.89
C THR A 18 -8.30 13.39 -0.63
N VAL A 19 -7.29 12.94 -1.37
CA VAL A 19 -7.32 12.95 -2.84
C VAL A 19 -8.42 12.04 -3.37
N LEU A 20 -8.57 10.84 -2.80
CA LEU A 20 -9.63 9.91 -3.17
C LEU A 20 -11.03 10.53 -2.97
N LEU A 21 -11.28 11.15 -1.82
CA LEU A 21 -12.57 11.80 -1.53
C LEU A 21 -12.89 12.91 -2.53
N SER A 22 -11.90 13.73 -2.88
CA SER A 22 -12.05 14.74 -3.94
C SER A 22 -12.42 14.08 -5.28
N MET A 23 -11.76 12.98 -5.67
CA MET A 23 -12.11 12.23 -6.88
C MET A 23 -13.55 11.70 -6.82
N ILE A 24 -13.98 11.13 -5.69
CA ILE A 24 -15.34 10.60 -5.50
C ILE A 24 -16.38 11.72 -5.63
N GLU A 25 -16.16 12.88 -5.00
CA GLU A 25 -17.05 14.03 -5.11
C GLU A 25 -17.23 14.46 -6.57
N ASN A 26 -16.15 14.46 -7.36
CA ASN A 26 -16.20 14.84 -8.76
C ASN A 26 -16.96 13.81 -9.60
N CYS A 27 -16.73 12.51 -9.36
CA CYS A 27 -17.52 11.46 -10.00
C CYS A 27 -19.01 11.59 -9.69
N LYS A 28 -19.39 11.95 -8.45
CA LYS A 28 -20.78 12.20 -8.08
C LYS A 28 -21.39 13.41 -8.81
N LYS A 29 -20.64 14.51 -8.96
CA LYS A 29 -21.10 15.69 -9.72
C LYS A 29 -21.40 15.35 -11.18
N GLU A 30 -20.59 14.48 -11.77
CA GLU A 30 -20.74 13.99 -13.15
C GLU A 30 -21.76 12.83 -13.28
N GLY A 31 -22.34 12.36 -12.17
CA GLY A 31 -23.31 11.27 -12.16
C GLY A 31 -22.72 9.88 -12.48
N LEU A 32 -21.41 9.69 -12.29
CA LEU A 32 -20.70 8.44 -12.58
C LEU A 32 -20.83 7.43 -11.43
N LYS A 33 -21.16 6.18 -11.75
CA LYS A 33 -21.18 5.05 -10.82
C LYS A 33 -19.75 4.62 -10.52
N THR A 34 -19.25 4.94 -9.34
CA THR A 34 -17.85 4.68 -8.98
C THR A 34 -17.73 3.42 -8.13
N GLY A 35 -16.92 2.47 -8.59
CA GLY A 35 -16.40 1.39 -7.76
C GLY A 35 -15.22 1.90 -6.94
N ILE A 36 -15.18 1.58 -5.65
CA ILE A 36 -14.12 2.04 -4.75
C ILE A 36 -13.53 0.86 -3.98
N ILE A 37 -12.22 0.68 -4.10
CA ILE A 37 -11.43 -0.27 -3.32
C ILE A 37 -10.62 0.51 -2.28
N LEU A 38 -10.97 0.36 -1.00
CA LEU A 38 -10.30 1.00 0.14
C LEU A 38 -9.44 0.01 0.93
N ASN A 39 -8.36 0.49 1.55
CA ASN A 39 -7.72 -0.23 2.65
C ASN A 39 -8.49 -0.01 3.97
N GLU A 40 -8.40 -0.96 4.92
CA GLU A 40 -9.12 -0.98 6.21
C GLU A 40 -9.05 0.31 7.07
N LEU A 41 -8.08 1.20 6.83
CA LEU A 41 -7.88 2.41 7.62
C LEU A 41 -8.79 3.59 7.20
N GLY A 42 -9.41 3.54 6.02
CA GLY A 42 -10.21 4.64 5.46
C GLY A 42 -11.71 4.61 5.76
N THR A 43 -12.22 3.60 6.48
CA THR A 43 -13.66 3.42 6.71
C THR A 43 -14.11 3.58 8.17
N LYS A 44 -13.17 3.67 9.14
CA LYS A 44 -13.50 3.74 10.58
C LYS A 44 -13.61 5.17 11.16
N ASN A 45 -13.41 6.20 10.34
CA ASN A 45 -13.56 7.60 10.76
C ASN A 45 -14.71 8.29 10.01
N VAL A 46 -14.90 9.59 10.29
CA VAL A 46 -15.95 10.56 9.89
C VAL A 46 -16.41 10.51 8.41
N GLU A 47 -15.77 9.69 7.58
CA GLU A 47 -15.91 9.62 6.13
C GLU A 47 -17.03 8.69 5.61
N GLU A 48 -17.70 7.92 6.48
CA GLU A 48 -18.79 7.00 6.07
C GLU A 48 -19.85 7.65 5.16
N THR A 49 -20.18 8.93 5.40
CA THR A 49 -21.17 9.68 4.61
C THR A 49 -20.78 9.81 3.14
N TYR A 50 -19.48 9.88 2.83
CA TYR A 50 -19.01 9.98 1.44
C TYR A 50 -19.21 8.67 0.67
N PHE A 51 -19.25 7.55 1.38
CA PHE A 51 -19.30 6.21 0.82
C PHE A 51 -20.72 5.61 0.72
N LYS A 52 -21.71 6.16 1.43
CA LYS A 52 -23.09 5.60 1.52
C LYS A 52 -23.82 5.39 0.19
N GLU A 53 -23.45 6.09 -0.87
CA GLU A 53 -24.12 6.05 -2.18
C GLU A 53 -23.22 5.46 -3.28
N GLN A 54 -22.08 4.86 -2.93
CA GLN A 54 -21.13 4.31 -3.87
C GLN A 54 -20.93 2.81 -3.64
N ASN A 55 -20.48 2.10 -4.67
CA ASN A 55 -20.13 0.69 -4.55
C ASN A 55 -18.74 0.60 -3.91
N VAL A 56 -18.70 0.55 -2.57
CA VAL A 56 -17.46 0.52 -1.80
C VAL A 56 -17.19 -0.90 -1.31
N LYS A 57 -16.02 -1.44 -1.65
CA LYS A 57 -15.52 -2.70 -1.11
C LYS A 57 -14.17 -2.42 -0.43
N THR A 58 -14.02 -2.88 0.80
CA THR A 58 -12.75 -2.79 1.52
C THR A 58 -11.90 -4.00 1.21
N LEU A 59 -10.63 -3.80 0.85
CA LEU A 59 -9.65 -4.88 0.90
C LEU A 59 -9.53 -5.32 2.34
N LEU A 60 -10.01 -6.53 2.61
CA LEU A 60 -9.69 -7.22 3.85
C LEU A 60 -8.18 -7.40 3.85
N ASN A 61 -7.50 -7.09 4.95
CA ASN A 61 -6.06 -7.37 5.06
C ASN A 61 -5.84 -8.87 5.27
N GLY A 62 -6.28 -9.70 4.32
CA GLY A 62 -6.25 -11.16 4.27
C GLY A 62 -6.63 -11.87 5.55
N CYS A 63 -7.71 -12.64 5.50
CA CYS A 63 -7.80 -13.84 6.32
C CYS A 63 -6.50 -14.64 6.17
N ILE A 64 -6.17 -15.40 7.21
CA ILE A 64 -4.91 -16.12 7.49
C ILE A 64 -4.31 -16.94 6.33
N CYS A 65 -5.01 -17.14 5.22
CA CYS A 65 -4.59 -17.96 4.08
C CYS A 65 -4.29 -17.22 2.75
N CYS A 66 -4.53 -15.90 2.61
CA CYS A 66 -4.45 -15.21 1.30
C CYS A 66 -3.47 -14.01 1.28
N SER A 67 -2.80 -13.82 0.13
CA SER A 67 -1.91 -12.67 -0.11
C SER A 67 -2.70 -11.42 -0.50
N ILE A 68 -2.13 -10.22 -0.31
CA ILE A 68 -2.77 -8.93 -0.70
C ILE A 68 -3.16 -8.92 -2.19
N GLN A 69 -2.40 -9.65 -3.02
CA GLN A 69 -2.71 -9.77 -4.45
C GLN A 69 -3.95 -10.63 -4.68
N ASP A 70 -4.15 -11.70 -3.92
CA ASP A 70 -5.33 -12.57 -4.07
C ASP A 70 -6.59 -11.86 -3.59
N ASP A 71 -6.55 -11.19 -2.43
CA ASP A 71 -7.66 -10.37 -1.91
C ASP A 71 -8.06 -9.27 -2.91
N LEU A 72 -7.08 -8.65 -3.56
CA LEU A 72 -7.31 -7.65 -4.60
C LEU A 72 -7.98 -8.28 -5.83
N LYS A 73 -7.51 -9.44 -6.30
CA LYS A 73 -8.10 -10.14 -7.46
C LYS A 73 -9.55 -10.56 -7.20
N ASP A 74 -9.84 -11.09 -6.01
CA ASP A 74 -11.21 -11.46 -5.63
C ASP A 74 -12.12 -10.23 -5.59
N THR A 75 -11.60 -9.12 -5.07
CA THR A 75 -12.33 -7.85 -5.05
C THR A 75 -12.55 -7.31 -6.47
N LEU A 76 -11.54 -7.39 -7.35
CA LEU A 76 -11.65 -7.02 -8.76
C LEU A 76 -12.68 -7.89 -9.51
N TRP A 77 -12.74 -9.19 -9.23
CA TRP A 77 -13.79 -10.07 -9.77
C TRP A 77 -15.17 -9.63 -9.30
N SER A 78 -15.32 -9.36 -8.00
CA SER A 78 -16.60 -8.92 -7.45
C SER A 78 -17.09 -7.60 -8.06
N PHE A 79 -16.20 -6.71 -8.50
CA PHE A 79 -16.58 -5.47 -9.20
C PHE A 79 -16.86 -5.67 -10.69
N SER A 80 -16.37 -6.74 -11.29
CA SER A 80 -16.60 -7.02 -12.71
C SER A 80 -18.06 -7.38 -13.02
N GLU A 81 -18.81 -7.78 -12.01
CA GLU A 81 -20.23 -8.10 -12.08
C GLU A 81 -21.13 -6.88 -11.77
N GLU A 82 -20.55 -5.78 -11.28
CA GLU A 82 -21.25 -4.55 -10.91
C GLU A 82 -21.33 -3.60 -12.11
N ASP A 83 -22.39 -2.79 -12.16
CA ASP A 83 -22.54 -1.74 -13.16
C ASP A 83 -21.84 -0.46 -12.69
N ILE A 84 -20.53 -0.36 -12.95
CA ILE A 84 -19.68 0.80 -12.61
C ILE A 84 -19.04 1.44 -13.85
N ASP A 85 -18.93 2.76 -13.84
CA ASP A 85 -18.32 3.56 -14.90
C ASP A 85 -16.79 3.67 -14.76
N LEU A 86 -16.28 3.58 -13.52
CA LEU A 86 -14.85 3.64 -13.22
C LEU A 86 -14.53 3.00 -11.85
N LEU A 87 -13.25 2.64 -11.66
CA LEU A 87 -12.75 2.05 -10.42
C LEU A 87 -11.65 2.93 -9.82
N LEU A 88 -11.82 3.33 -8.56
CA LEU A 88 -10.80 4.00 -7.76
C LEU A 88 -10.22 3.03 -6.75
N ILE A 89 -8.89 2.95 -6.67
CA ILE A 89 -8.20 2.06 -5.73
C ILE A 89 -7.28 2.90 -4.85
N GLU A 90 -7.49 2.87 -3.53
CA GLU A 90 -6.51 3.39 -2.58
C GLU A 90 -5.58 2.27 -2.11
N GLY A 91 -4.33 2.30 -2.57
CA GLY A 91 -3.30 1.41 -2.08
C GLY A 91 -2.96 1.67 -0.62
N THR A 92 -2.64 0.62 0.14
CA THR A 92 -2.17 0.80 1.53
C THR A 92 -0.92 1.67 1.53
N GLY A 93 -0.69 2.46 2.60
CA GLY A 93 0.48 3.34 2.65
C GLY A 93 1.84 2.61 2.59
N VAL A 94 1.83 1.29 2.83
CA VAL A 94 2.99 0.40 2.72
C VAL A 94 2.92 -0.55 1.52
N ALA A 95 1.85 -0.50 0.71
CA ALA A 95 1.73 -1.35 -0.46
C ALA A 95 2.70 -0.87 -1.53
N ASN A 96 3.36 -1.83 -2.18
CA ASN A 96 4.12 -1.56 -3.38
C ASN A 96 3.13 -1.46 -4.56
N PRO A 97 3.02 -0.30 -5.22
CA PRO A 97 2.06 -0.11 -6.32
C PRO A 97 2.30 -1.03 -7.53
N ILE A 98 3.53 -1.54 -7.70
CA ILE A 98 3.86 -2.53 -8.74
C ILE A 98 3.06 -3.83 -8.53
N ASP A 99 2.79 -4.21 -7.28
CA ASP A 99 2.04 -5.45 -6.99
C ASP A 99 0.56 -5.29 -7.35
N ILE A 100 0.01 -4.07 -7.21
CA ILE A 100 -1.37 -3.73 -7.61
C ILE A 100 -1.46 -3.64 -9.14
N GLU A 101 -0.47 -3.02 -9.79
CA GLU A 101 -0.33 -3.00 -11.24
C GLU A 101 -0.28 -4.41 -11.83
N ALA A 102 0.53 -5.29 -11.26
CA ALA A 102 0.68 -6.66 -11.72
C ALA A 102 -0.63 -7.45 -11.65
N ALA A 103 -1.46 -7.22 -10.63
CA ALA A 103 -2.79 -7.82 -10.54
C ALA A 103 -3.73 -7.30 -11.64
N LEU A 104 -3.78 -5.97 -11.85
CA LEU A 104 -4.63 -5.31 -12.86
C LEU A 104 -4.24 -5.65 -14.31
N THR A 105 -2.96 -5.94 -14.56
CA THR A 105 -2.40 -6.17 -15.90
C THR A 105 -2.35 -7.64 -16.32
N THR A 106 -2.93 -8.55 -15.52
CA THR A 106 -3.11 -9.96 -15.91
C THR A 106 -4.07 -10.12 -17.10
N GLN A 107 -4.00 -11.25 -17.80
CA GLN A 107 -4.84 -11.51 -18.97
C GLN A 107 -6.34 -11.54 -18.63
N GLU A 108 -6.69 -11.98 -17.42
CA GLU A 108 -8.08 -11.98 -16.94
C GLU A 108 -8.62 -10.55 -16.78
N PHE A 109 -7.88 -9.68 -16.10
CA PHE A 109 -8.36 -8.34 -15.75
C PHE A 109 -8.16 -7.30 -16.86
N THR A 110 -7.15 -7.43 -17.72
CA THR A 110 -6.94 -6.51 -18.86
C THR A 110 -8.08 -6.51 -19.87
N ARG A 111 -8.97 -7.52 -19.87
CA ARG A 111 -10.17 -7.53 -20.71
C ARG A 111 -11.32 -6.70 -20.14
N ILE A 112 -11.31 -6.49 -18.82
CA ILE A 112 -12.39 -5.87 -18.05
C ILE A 112 -11.99 -4.45 -17.66
N TYR A 113 -10.77 -4.28 -17.18
CA TYR A 113 -10.22 -3.05 -16.63
C TYR A 113 -9.14 -2.45 -17.53
N GLU A 114 -9.04 -1.13 -17.50
CA GLU A 114 -7.95 -0.38 -18.12
C GLU A 114 -7.33 0.56 -17.09
N LEU A 115 -6.10 0.28 -16.68
CA LEU A 115 -5.37 1.20 -15.80
C LEU A 115 -5.08 2.50 -16.55
N ASN A 116 -5.67 3.61 -16.10
CA ASN A 116 -5.56 4.91 -16.75
C ASN A 116 -4.46 5.78 -16.15
N SER A 117 -4.23 5.71 -14.84
CA SER A 117 -3.19 6.49 -14.16
C SER A 117 -2.87 5.93 -12.77
N MET A 118 -1.60 5.95 -12.41
CA MET A 118 -1.13 5.84 -11.03
C MET A 118 -0.80 7.22 -10.48
N LEU A 119 -1.59 7.65 -9.50
CA LEU A 119 -1.43 8.91 -8.77
C LEU A 119 -0.63 8.63 -7.50
N THR A 120 0.54 9.23 -7.35
CA THR A 120 1.38 9.08 -6.16
C THR A 120 1.33 10.36 -5.32
N VAL A 121 0.78 10.24 -4.11
CA VAL A 121 0.71 11.34 -3.15
C VAL A 121 1.94 11.32 -2.24
N VAL A 122 2.73 12.38 -2.31
CA VAL A 122 3.97 12.56 -1.54
C VAL A 122 3.74 13.61 -0.45
N ASP A 123 4.05 13.25 0.80
CA ASP A 123 4.05 14.20 1.90
C ASP A 123 5.28 15.11 1.82
N GLY A 124 5.11 16.37 1.42
CA GLY A 124 6.19 17.33 1.31
C GLY A 124 6.87 17.65 2.65
N SER A 125 6.14 17.62 3.77
CA SER A 125 6.69 17.99 5.08
C SER A 125 7.59 16.91 5.68
N HIS A 126 7.38 15.65 5.32
CA HIS A 126 8.20 14.53 5.81
C HIS A 126 9.08 13.87 4.74
N PHE A 127 8.96 14.25 3.46
CA PHE A 127 9.70 13.59 2.38
C PHE A 127 11.22 13.61 2.58
N LEU A 128 11.79 14.75 2.97
CA LEU A 128 13.24 14.86 3.16
C LEU A 128 13.70 13.97 4.31
N GLU A 129 12.98 13.98 5.44
CA GLU A 129 13.22 13.14 6.62
C GLU A 129 13.19 11.66 6.28
N HIS A 130 12.15 11.20 5.58
CA HIS A 130 12.03 9.81 5.16
C HIS A 130 13.08 9.37 4.12
N GLN A 131 13.83 10.31 3.53
CA GLN A 131 14.95 10.04 2.64
C GLN A 131 16.31 10.09 3.36
N HIS A 132 16.36 10.49 4.62
CA HIS A 132 17.61 10.54 5.39
C HIS A 132 17.99 9.16 5.90
N PHE A 133 19.25 8.76 5.66
CA PHE A 133 19.77 7.43 6.00
C PHE A 133 19.60 7.05 7.48
N PHE A 134 19.77 8.03 8.38
CA PHE A 134 19.67 7.85 9.82
C PHE A 134 18.25 7.95 10.37
N ALA A 135 17.30 8.51 9.61
CA ALA A 135 15.93 8.77 10.05
C ALA A 135 14.92 7.79 9.44
N SER A 136 15.36 6.92 8.53
CA SER A 136 14.51 5.97 7.81
C SER A 136 15.26 4.66 7.59
N SER A 137 14.55 3.54 7.50
CA SER A 137 15.15 2.29 7.07
C SER A 137 15.41 2.31 5.55
N LYS A 138 16.31 1.44 5.06
CA LYS A 138 16.61 1.31 3.63
C LYS A 138 15.37 0.92 2.83
N GLU A 139 14.45 0.25 3.49
CA GLU A 139 13.23 -0.32 2.96
C GLU A 139 12.14 0.74 2.81
N ILE A 140 12.00 1.65 3.79
CA ILE A 140 11.15 2.85 3.64
C ILE A 140 11.63 3.69 2.45
N ARG A 141 12.95 3.90 2.33
CA ARG A 141 13.53 4.60 1.18
C ARG A 141 13.26 3.88 -0.14
N LYS A 142 13.38 2.54 -0.15
CA LYS A 142 13.10 1.70 -1.33
C LYS A 142 11.63 1.78 -1.72
N LEU A 143 10.70 1.66 -0.77
CA LEU A 143 9.26 1.78 -1.00
C LEU A 143 8.89 3.17 -1.53
N LEU A 144 9.37 4.24 -0.90
CA LEU A 144 9.14 5.62 -1.37
C LEU A 144 9.66 5.82 -2.79
N LYS A 145 10.86 5.30 -3.07
CA LYS A 145 11.43 5.34 -4.42
C LYS A 145 10.55 4.56 -5.41
N GLN A 146 10.09 3.36 -5.04
CA GLN A 146 9.20 2.55 -5.89
C GLN A 146 7.89 3.28 -6.18
N GLN A 147 7.23 3.82 -5.15
CA GLN A 147 5.99 4.60 -5.26
C GLN A 147 6.13 5.82 -6.17
N ILE A 148 7.28 6.50 -6.14
CA ILE A 148 7.55 7.64 -7.02
C ILE A 148 7.91 7.18 -8.43
N SER A 149 8.69 6.11 -8.57
CA SER A 149 9.16 5.63 -9.88
C SER A 149 8.07 5.05 -10.78
N CYS A 150 6.98 4.57 -10.20
CA CYS A 150 5.82 4.06 -10.94
C CYS A 150 4.76 5.15 -11.21
N ALA A 151 4.92 6.35 -10.66
CA ALA A 151 3.92 7.40 -10.76
C ALA A 151 3.71 7.84 -12.22
N ASN A 152 2.46 7.97 -12.63
CA ASN A 152 2.10 8.71 -13.85
C ASN A 152 1.75 10.18 -13.54
N LEU A 153 1.48 10.47 -12.26
CA LEU A 153 1.19 11.79 -11.73
C LEU A 153 1.70 11.83 -10.28
N VAL A 154 2.45 12.86 -9.91
CA VAL A 154 2.83 13.10 -8.51
C VAL A 154 2.03 14.28 -7.96
N ILE A 155 1.45 14.08 -6.78
CA ILE A 155 0.82 15.12 -5.97
C ILE A 155 1.75 15.37 -4.79
N LEU A 156 2.56 16.43 -4.85
CA LEU A 156 3.39 16.90 -3.74
C LEU A 156 2.48 17.68 -2.78
N ASN A 157 1.97 16.97 -1.79
CA ASN A 157 0.97 17.48 -0.85
C ASN A 157 1.61 18.14 0.37
N LYS A 158 0.80 18.92 1.10
CA LYS A 158 1.19 19.69 2.29
C LYS A 158 2.23 20.76 2.00
N GLU A 159 2.11 21.42 0.84
CA GLU A 159 3.01 22.52 0.47
C GLU A 159 2.94 23.68 1.48
N ASP A 160 1.79 23.85 2.15
CA ASP A 160 1.53 24.84 3.19
C ASP A 160 2.41 24.66 4.44
N LEU A 161 3.02 23.48 4.62
CA LEU A 161 3.88 23.16 5.76
C LEU A 161 5.38 23.26 5.45
N ILE A 162 5.77 23.63 4.23
CA ILE A 162 7.17 23.63 3.79
C ILE A 162 7.58 24.91 3.07
N THR A 163 8.87 25.23 3.15
CA THR A 163 9.44 26.39 2.46
C THR A 163 9.76 26.10 1.01
N GLU A 164 9.85 27.13 0.16
CA GLU A 164 10.32 26.99 -1.22
C GLU A 164 11.71 26.32 -1.33
N SER A 165 12.61 26.58 -0.37
CA SER A 165 13.91 25.90 -0.33
C SER A 165 13.77 24.39 -0.14
N SER A 166 12.85 23.96 0.73
CA SER A 166 12.53 22.54 0.92
C SER A 166 11.92 21.96 -0.36
N ILE A 167 10.98 22.65 -1.00
CA ILE A 167 10.35 22.22 -2.25
C ILE A 167 11.40 22.01 -3.35
N MET A 168 12.35 22.93 -3.53
CA MET A 168 13.45 22.77 -4.49
C MET A 168 14.27 21.51 -4.23
N LYS A 169 14.60 21.22 -2.96
CA LYS A 169 15.34 20.00 -2.57
C LYS A 169 14.53 18.73 -2.84
N ILE A 170 13.23 18.75 -2.53
CA ILE A 170 12.30 17.64 -2.77
C ILE A 170 12.22 17.36 -4.27
N ASN A 171 11.94 18.37 -5.10
CA ASN A 171 11.87 18.22 -6.55
C ASN A 171 13.17 17.68 -7.15
N LYS A 172 14.33 18.18 -6.70
CA LYS A 172 15.64 17.68 -7.14
C LYS A 172 15.87 16.21 -6.77
N LYS A 173 15.40 15.77 -5.60
CA LYS A 173 15.47 14.34 -5.22
C LYS A 173 14.50 13.49 -6.03
N MET A 174 13.26 13.95 -6.20
CA MET A 174 12.23 13.24 -6.96
C MET A 174 12.58 13.11 -8.45
N SER A 175 13.23 14.12 -9.05
CA SER A 175 13.64 14.05 -10.46
C SER A 175 14.62 12.91 -10.74
N GLY A 176 15.39 12.46 -9.75
CA GLY A 176 16.25 11.27 -9.86
C GLY A 176 15.51 9.93 -9.69
N MET A 177 14.20 9.97 -9.41
CA MET A 177 13.36 8.80 -9.18
C MET A 177 12.23 8.68 -10.20
N LEU A 178 11.75 9.82 -10.73
CA LEU A 178 10.64 9.91 -11.67
C LEU A 178 11.07 9.54 -13.10
N LYS A 179 10.12 8.97 -13.85
CA LYS A 179 10.22 8.86 -15.31
C LYS A 179 10.15 10.26 -15.92
N GLU A 180 10.79 10.43 -17.07
CA GLU A 180 10.75 11.68 -17.82
C GLU A 180 9.30 12.05 -18.18
N GLY A 181 8.96 13.33 -18.06
CA GLY A 181 7.62 13.85 -18.40
C GLY A 181 6.52 13.59 -17.37
N VAL A 182 6.79 12.92 -16.25
CA VAL A 182 5.80 12.76 -15.18
C VAL A 182 5.53 14.11 -14.51
N PRO A 183 4.28 14.63 -14.53
CA PRO A 183 3.96 15.91 -13.91
C PRO A 183 3.96 15.82 -12.38
N VAL A 184 4.41 16.89 -11.74
CA VAL A 184 4.39 17.08 -10.29
C VAL A 184 3.55 18.31 -9.98
N PHE A 185 2.42 18.12 -9.30
CA PHE A 185 1.57 19.21 -8.82
C PHE A 185 1.81 19.45 -7.34
N ARG A 186 2.06 20.69 -6.97
CA ARG A 186 2.13 21.12 -5.57
C ARG A 186 0.71 21.40 -5.09
N THR A 187 0.37 20.93 -3.91
CA THR A 187 -0.97 21.09 -3.37
C THR A 187 -0.95 21.30 -1.86
N ALA A 188 -1.87 22.10 -1.36
CA ALA A 188 -2.36 22.01 0.01
C ALA A 188 -3.66 21.18 0.02
N PHE A 189 -3.83 20.31 1.03
CA PHE A 189 -5.03 19.48 1.21
C PHE A 189 -5.41 18.60 0.00
N GLY A 190 -4.44 18.20 -0.82
CA GLY A 190 -4.68 17.38 -2.01
C GLY A 190 -5.49 18.08 -3.11
N ASN A 191 -5.64 19.41 -3.06
CA ASN A 191 -6.44 20.17 -4.01
C ASN A 191 -5.74 20.27 -5.37
N ILE A 192 -6.27 19.59 -6.38
CA ILE A 192 -5.77 19.55 -7.75
C ILE A 192 -6.95 19.59 -8.73
N GLN A 193 -6.76 20.16 -9.91
CA GLN A 193 -7.80 20.24 -10.93
C GLN A 193 -8.27 18.85 -11.37
N GLU A 194 -9.58 18.69 -11.49
CA GLU A 194 -10.24 17.42 -11.83
C GLU A 194 -9.75 16.85 -13.18
N THR A 195 -9.54 17.73 -14.15
CA THR A 195 -8.99 17.39 -15.47
C THR A 195 -7.63 16.72 -15.37
N GLU A 196 -6.81 17.07 -14.38
CA GLU A 196 -5.51 16.44 -14.17
C GLU A 196 -5.64 15.11 -13.41
N LEU A 197 -6.59 14.96 -12.48
CA LEU A 197 -6.81 13.71 -11.74
C LEU A 197 -7.23 12.55 -12.64
N PHE A 198 -8.14 12.82 -13.59
CA PHE A 198 -8.72 11.78 -14.46
C PHE A 198 -8.06 11.67 -15.84
N LYS A 199 -7.00 12.44 -16.11
CA LYS A 199 -6.27 12.32 -17.37
C LYS A 199 -5.52 10.99 -17.45
N LYS A 200 -5.80 10.23 -18.52
CA LYS A 200 -5.09 8.99 -18.84
C LYS A 200 -3.61 9.29 -19.14
N ARG A 201 -2.73 8.71 -18.35
CA ARG A 201 -1.26 8.84 -18.46
C ARG A 201 -0.53 7.49 -18.40
N TYR A 202 -1.27 6.42 -18.13
CA TYR A 202 -0.74 5.08 -18.19
C TYR A 202 -0.75 4.58 -19.64
N ASP A 203 0.40 4.11 -20.10
CA ASP A 203 0.56 3.46 -21.40
C ASP A 203 1.23 2.11 -21.20
N LEU A 204 0.58 1.05 -21.66
CA LEU A 204 1.10 -0.33 -21.69
C LEU A 204 2.38 -0.42 -22.53
N HIS A 205 2.60 0.52 -23.47
CA HIS A 205 3.73 0.54 -24.40
C HIS A 205 4.99 1.24 -23.90
N THR A 206 5.07 1.62 -22.62
CA THR A 206 6.35 2.02 -22.04
C THR A 206 6.95 0.82 -21.29
N PRO A 207 7.66 -0.12 -21.96
CA PRO A 207 8.55 -0.98 -21.23
C PRO A 207 9.48 -0.05 -20.46
N MET A 208 9.76 -0.36 -19.19
CA MET A 208 10.88 0.27 -18.51
C MET A 208 12.10 0.08 -19.42
N THR A 209 12.50 1.13 -20.13
CA THR A 209 13.69 1.12 -20.97
C THR A 209 14.86 1.02 -20.01
N ASN A 210 15.27 -0.22 -19.76
CA ASN A 210 16.62 -0.53 -19.34
C ASN A 210 17.55 0.13 -20.35
N GLN A 211 18.24 1.18 -19.93
CA GLN A 211 19.49 1.53 -20.57
C GLN A 211 20.42 0.31 -20.41
N ASP A 212 20.84 -0.22 -21.56
CA ASP A 212 21.85 -1.26 -21.77
C ASP A 212 21.63 -2.64 -21.15
N HIS A 213 20.90 -3.50 -21.87
CA HIS A 213 21.11 -4.94 -21.79
C HIS A 213 21.33 -5.53 -23.18
N SER A 214 22.59 -5.55 -23.58
CA SER A 214 23.10 -6.51 -24.55
C SER A 214 22.80 -7.93 -24.07
N ALA A 215 22.22 -8.72 -24.97
CA ALA A 215 21.98 -10.16 -24.96
C ALA A 215 22.65 -10.98 -23.83
N VAL A 216 22.02 -11.07 -22.66
CA VAL A 216 22.22 -12.15 -21.67
C VAL A 216 20.86 -12.42 -21.01
N GLY A 217 20.44 -13.69 -20.99
CA GLY A 217 19.08 -14.13 -20.64
C GLY A 217 18.46 -13.45 -19.42
N HIS A 218 17.32 -12.81 -19.63
CA HIS A 218 16.56 -12.13 -18.59
C HIS A 218 16.01 -13.13 -17.57
N ARG A 219 16.57 -13.09 -16.35
CA ARG A 219 15.87 -13.53 -15.14
C ARG A 219 14.88 -12.43 -14.76
N HIS A 220 13.59 -12.76 -14.71
CA HIS A 220 12.59 -11.91 -14.10
C HIS A 220 13.00 -11.61 -12.66
N ASN A 221 13.29 -10.35 -12.34
CA ASN A 221 13.55 -9.94 -10.97
C ASN A 221 12.18 -9.78 -10.30
N HIS A 222 11.60 -10.91 -9.88
CA HIS A 222 10.49 -10.93 -8.94
C HIS A 222 10.85 -10.03 -7.75
N SER A 223 9.88 -9.28 -7.22
CA SER A 223 10.10 -8.63 -5.94
C SER A 223 10.58 -9.71 -4.96
N SER A 224 11.72 -9.52 -4.32
CA SER A 224 12.29 -10.46 -3.35
C SER A 224 11.53 -10.47 -2.02
N LEU A 225 10.33 -9.88 -2.01
CA LEU A 225 9.43 -9.84 -0.88
C LEU A 225 8.79 -11.23 -0.72
N ARG A 226 9.10 -11.87 0.40
CA ARG A 226 8.53 -13.15 0.78
C ARG A 226 7.65 -12.96 2.00
N SER A 227 6.61 -13.78 2.09
CA SER A 227 5.91 -13.98 3.35
C SER A 227 6.48 -15.22 4.02
N ILE A 228 6.64 -15.17 5.33
CA ILE A 228 6.91 -16.33 6.15
C ILE A 228 5.79 -16.48 7.16
N GLN A 229 5.51 -17.73 7.50
CA GLN A 229 4.55 -18.09 8.53
C GLN A 229 5.28 -18.60 9.75
N ILE A 230 4.84 -18.14 10.92
CA ILE A 230 5.24 -18.66 12.22
C ILE A 230 3.95 -19.15 12.88
N ASP A 231 3.92 -20.44 13.21
CA ASP A 231 2.80 -21.12 13.87
C ASP A 231 3.33 -22.06 14.96
N GLY A 232 2.54 -23.04 15.41
CA GLY A 232 2.98 -23.98 16.44
C GLY A 232 3.03 -23.39 17.85
N PHE A 233 2.32 -22.29 18.10
CA PHE A 233 2.14 -21.70 19.44
C PHE A 233 0.66 -21.51 19.77
N THR A 234 0.32 -21.58 21.05
CA THR A 234 -1.06 -21.42 21.54
C THR A 234 -1.27 -20.11 22.27
N GLU A 235 -0.31 -19.71 23.11
CA GLU A 235 -0.34 -18.44 23.83
C GLU A 235 1.07 -17.87 23.94
N VAL A 236 1.17 -16.55 23.99
CA VAL A 236 2.44 -15.82 24.15
C VAL A 236 2.36 -14.84 25.32
N ASP A 237 3.50 -14.56 25.95
CA ASP A 237 3.58 -13.44 26.89
C ASP A 237 3.55 -12.11 26.11
N ARG A 238 2.75 -11.16 26.59
CA ARG A 238 2.55 -9.89 25.89
C ARG A 238 3.82 -9.04 25.83
N LEU A 239 4.56 -8.95 26.93
CA LEU A 239 5.77 -8.12 26.99
C LEU A 239 6.88 -8.73 26.13
N LEU A 240 7.03 -10.05 26.13
CA LEU A 240 7.98 -10.75 25.26
C LEU A 240 7.62 -10.59 23.79
N PHE A 241 6.33 -10.65 23.44
CA PHE A 241 5.86 -10.43 22.07
C PHE A 241 6.12 -9.00 21.57
N GLU A 242 5.76 -7.99 22.37
CA GLU A 242 5.99 -6.58 22.03
C GLU A 242 7.50 -6.29 21.87
N LYS A 243 8.33 -6.85 22.75
CA LYS A 243 9.79 -6.78 22.64
C LYS A 243 10.31 -7.47 21.37
N TRP A 244 9.84 -8.68 21.08
CA TRP A 244 10.22 -9.43 19.89
C TRP A 244 9.90 -8.66 18.61
N ILE A 245 8.71 -8.06 18.51
CA ILE A 245 8.33 -7.20 17.37
C ILE A 245 9.27 -6.00 17.24
N ALA A 246 9.65 -5.37 18.35
CA ALA A 246 10.57 -4.21 18.34
C ALA A 246 12.00 -4.59 17.93
N GLU A 247 12.41 -5.84 18.15
CA GLU A 247 13.72 -6.39 17.81
C GLU A 247 13.76 -7.07 16.44
N LEU A 248 12.65 -7.10 15.70
CA LEU A 248 12.60 -7.67 14.36
C LEU A 248 13.64 -7.00 13.44
N PRO A 249 14.29 -7.78 12.58
CA PRO A 249 15.31 -7.25 11.68
C PRO A 249 14.66 -6.33 10.64
N MET A 250 15.39 -5.33 10.15
CA MET A 250 14.84 -4.29 9.25
C MET A 250 14.28 -4.85 7.93
N GLU A 251 14.72 -6.05 7.55
CA GLU A 251 14.22 -6.83 6.43
C GLU A 251 12.72 -7.15 6.56
N VAL A 252 12.19 -7.24 7.78
CA VAL A 252 10.75 -7.44 8.07
C VAL A 252 10.03 -6.09 7.99
N LEU A 253 9.21 -5.95 6.95
CA LEU A 253 8.52 -4.69 6.64
C LEU A 253 7.15 -4.60 7.29
N ARG A 254 6.46 -5.75 7.32
CA ARG A 254 5.11 -5.86 7.82
C ARG A 254 4.95 -7.17 8.57
N GLY A 255 4.21 -7.13 9.68
CA GLY A 255 3.69 -8.30 10.35
C GLY A 255 2.18 -8.21 10.45
N LYS A 256 1.48 -9.33 10.31
CA LYS A 256 0.07 -9.45 10.67
C LYS A 256 -0.19 -10.83 11.23
N GLY A 257 -1.27 -10.97 11.99
CA GLY A 257 -1.72 -12.28 12.41
C GLY A 257 -2.53 -12.23 13.69
N ILE A 258 -2.67 -13.39 14.28
CA ILE A 258 -3.49 -13.62 15.45
C ILE A 258 -2.59 -14.16 16.56
N VAL A 259 -2.66 -13.54 17.72
CA VAL A 259 -1.96 -14.00 18.92
C VAL A 259 -2.93 -14.09 20.09
N ARG A 260 -2.79 -15.12 20.92
CA ARG A 260 -3.43 -15.18 22.23
C ARG A 260 -2.40 -14.75 23.27
N PHE A 261 -2.72 -13.73 24.05
CA PHE A 261 -1.87 -13.37 25.19
C PHE A 261 -2.26 -14.19 26.42
N LYS A 262 -1.27 -14.64 27.20
CA LYS A 262 -1.49 -15.34 28.47
C LYS A 262 -2.43 -14.54 29.36
N GLY A 263 -3.49 -15.19 29.86
CA GLY A 263 -4.49 -14.57 30.73
C GLY A 263 -5.51 -13.66 30.02
N ALA A 264 -5.44 -13.52 28.70
CA ALA A 264 -6.45 -12.78 27.94
C ALA A 264 -7.66 -13.67 27.57
N PRO A 265 -8.90 -13.14 27.67
CA PRO A 265 -10.10 -13.92 27.40
C PRO A 265 -10.33 -14.21 25.91
N MET A 266 -9.65 -13.48 25.02
CA MET A 266 -9.82 -13.56 23.57
C MET A 266 -8.50 -13.35 22.82
N ASN A 267 -8.48 -13.74 21.55
CA ASN A 267 -7.36 -13.49 20.65
C ASN A 267 -7.25 -12.02 20.28
N TYR A 268 -6.05 -11.61 19.87
CA TYR A 268 -5.76 -10.30 19.33
C TYR A 268 -5.31 -10.41 17.88
N ASN A 269 -5.88 -9.57 17.03
CA ASN A 269 -5.29 -9.25 15.73
C ASN A 269 -4.16 -8.26 15.98
N PHE A 270 -2.95 -8.63 15.60
CA PHE A 270 -1.83 -7.70 15.59
C PHE A 270 -1.49 -7.27 14.17
N GLN A 271 -1.05 -6.02 14.05
CA GLN A 271 -0.46 -5.50 12.82
C GLN A 271 0.81 -4.73 13.18
N PHE A 272 1.88 -5.00 12.45
CA PHE A 272 3.16 -4.31 12.58
C PHE A 272 3.54 -3.72 11.22
N ALA A 273 3.83 -2.43 11.18
CA ALA A 273 4.39 -1.77 9.99
C ALA A 273 5.12 -0.49 10.40
N SER A 274 6.23 -0.18 9.74
CA SER A 274 7.01 1.06 9.98
C SER A 274 7.38 1.28 11.46
N GLY A 275 7.72 0.20 12.18
CA GLY A 275 8.09 0.25 13.60
C GLY A 275 6.92 0.45 14.57
N LYS A 276 5.68 0.49 14.08
CA LYS A 276 4.48 0.62 14.92
C LYS A 276 3.73 -0.71 15.01
N LEU A 277 3.45 -1.14 16.23
CA LEU A 277 2.60 -2.28 16.53
C LEU A 277 1.20 -1.79 16.93
N SER A 278 0.18 -2.40 16.34
CA SER A 278 -1.23 -2.24 16.70
C SER A 278 -1.80 -3.58 17.16
N LEU A 279 -2.61 -3.55 18.22
CA LEU A 279 -3.27 -4.73 18.80
C LEU A 279 -4.75 -4.44 18.96
N LEU A 280 -5.59 -5.26 18.34
CA LEU A 280 -7.05 -5.17 18.41
C LEU A 280 -7.63 -6.50 18.87
N GLN A 281 -8.55 -6.46 19.83
CA GLN A 281 -9.26 -7.66 20.25
C GLN A 281 -10.13 -8.20 19.11
N THR A 282 -10.12 -9.52 18.93
CA THR A 282 -10.99 -10.20 17.97
C THR A 282 -12.38 -10.38 18.56
N VAL A 283 -13.40 -10.35 17.68
CA VAL A 283 -14.79 -10.62 18.01
C VAL A 283 -15.24 -11.76 17.09
N GLY A 284 -15.64 -12.91 17.64
CA GLY A 284 -16.09 -14.06 16.85
C GLY A 284 -15.33 -15.37 17.16
N GLU A 285 -15.36 -16.31 16.22
CA GLU A 285 -14.79 -17.65 16.38
C GLU A 285 -13.28 -17.64 16.66
N GLU A 286 -12.86 -18.59 17.48
CA GLU A 286 -11.50 -18.70 18.00
C GLU A 286 -10.56 -19.27 16.92
N MET A 287 -9.95 -18.37 16.12
CA MET A 287 -8.94 -18.76 15.13
C MET A 287 -7.63 -19.18 15.81
N LYS A 288 -6.94 -20.17 15.23
CA LYS A 288 -5.63 -20.58 15.73
C LYS A 288 -4.61 -19.44 15.60
N PRO A 289 -3.79 -19.18 16.64
CA PRO A 289 -2.73 -18.20 16.58
C PRO A 289 -1.74 -18.47 15.46
N ILE A 290 -1.32 -17.42 14.78
CA ILE A 290 -0.44 -17.44 13.62
C ILE A 290 0.15 -16.05 13.41
N ILE A 291 1.40 -15.99 12.97
CA ILE A 291 2.11 -14.76 12.64
C ILE A 291 2.57 -14.87 11.20
N ILE A 292 2.25 -13.86 10.40
CA ILE A 292 2.71 -13.72 9.03
C ILE A 292 3.62 -12.50 8.99
N LEU A 293 4.89 -12.71 8.64
CA LEU A 293 5.83 -11.62 8.40
C LEU A 293 6.10 -11.50 6.92
N ILE A 294 6.15 -10.26 6.42
CA ILE A 294 6.40 -9.94 5.02
C ILE A 294 7.65 -9.06 4.97
N GLY A 295 8.59 -9.44 4.12
CA GLY A 295 9.86 -8.73 4.05
C GLY A 295 10.77 -9.20 2.94
N ASP A 296 11.87 -8.48 2.74
CA ASP A 296 12.84 -8.74 1.68
C ASP A 296 13.89 -9.74 2.17
N SER A 297 14.14 -10.81 1.41
CA SER A 297 15.22 -11.75 1.70
C SER A 297 15.15 -12.37 3.11
N LEU A 298 13.93 -12.61 3.60
CA LEU A 298 13.69 -13.18 4.92
C LEU A 298 14.30 -14.59 5.05
N ASN A 299 14.92 -14.84 6.21
CA ASN A 299 15.34 -16.17 6.62
C ASN A 299 14.28 -16.77 7.57
N GLU A 300 13.43 -17.63 7.02
CA GLU A 300 12.31 -18.25 7.71
C GLU A 300 12.72 -19.07 8.94
N GLU A 301 13.75 -19.92 8.81
CA GLU A 301 14.24 -20.74 9.91
C GLU A 301 14.72 -19.87 11.07
N LYS A 302 15.51 -18.83 10.78
CA LYS A 302 16.05 -17.92 11.80
C LYS A 302 14.94 -17.15 12.53
N LEU A 303 13.93 -16.67 11.80
CA LEU A 303 12.82 -15.91 12.38
C LEU A 303 11.91 -16.81 13.22
N ASN A 304 11.62 -18.03 12.75
CA ASN A 304 10.90 -19.03 13.53
C ASN A 304 11.65 -19.40 14.82
N GLN A 305 12.93 -19.74 14.73
CA GLN A 305 13.76 -20.08 15.89
C GLN A 305 13.82 -18.93 16.91
N ASN A 306 14.04 -17.71 16.44
CA ASN A 306 14.11 -16.53 17.30
C ASN A 306 12.78 -16.25 18.01
N PHE A 307 11.65 -16.39 17.32
CA PHE A 307 10.34 -16.28 17.95
C PHE A 307 10.16 -17.32 19.05
N HIS A 308 10.34 -18.61 18.74
CA HIS A 308 10.11 -19.68 19.70
C HIS A 308 11.08 -19.63 20.89
N SER A 309 12.34 -19.25 20.67
CA SER A 309 13.30 -19.04 21.77
C SER A 309 12.89 -17.89 22.69
N THR A 310 12.35 -16.81 22.12
CA THR A 310 11.91 -15.64 22.89
C THR A 310 10.65 -15.96 23.70
N MET A 311 9.73 -16.76 23.16
CA MET A 311 8.49 -17.12 23.86
C MET A 311 8.66 -18.24 24.90
N SER A 312 9.78 -18.97 24.86
CA SER A 312 10.08 -20.07 25.79
C SER A 312 10.95 -19.67 26.98
N GLY A 313 11.56 -18.48 26.94
CA GLY A 313 12.36 -17.90 28.04
C GLY A 313 11.49 -17.15 29.04
#